data_AF-E0VL94-F1
#
_entry.id   AF-E0VL94-F1
#
_cell.length_a   1.000
_cell.length_b   1.000
_cell.length_c   1.000
_cell.angle_alpha   90.00
_cell.angle_beta   90.00
_cell.angle_gamma   90.00
#
_symmetry.space_group_name_H-M   'P 1'
#
loop_
_entity.id
_entity.type
_entity.pdbx_description
1 polymer ?
#
loop_
_entity_poly.entity_id
_entity_poly.type
_entity_poly.pdbx_seq_one_letter_code
_entity_poly.pdbx_strand_id
1 'polypeptide(L)'
;MAPKYKLTYFNFTGLGEPIRYMLAYGNQDFEDNRIEMADWPKLKPNYSAYFREPTEEGKAKKLEDVRNVHNPNFLSKFEERVKNNGGHFVNGQLTWADLYFSAVVDLMVNVLKEPILDKYPNLKALKEKVDSLPSIKAYREKRPKTLF
;
A
#
# COMPACT_ATOMS: atom_id res chain seq x y z
N MET A 1 2.62 23.29 -14.64
CA MET A 1 2.49 21.81 -14.71
C MET A 1 1.77 21.35 -13.46
N ALA A 2 0.91 20.33 -13.52
CA ALA A 2 0.26 19.82 -12.31
C ALA A 2 1.30 19.13 -11.39
N PRO A 3 1.19 19.24 -10.06
CA PRO A 3 2.14 18.61 -9.14
C PRO A 3 2.15 17.10 -9.38
N LYS A 4 3.35 16.51 -9.50
CA LYS A 4 3.56 15.09 -9.77
C LYS A 4 3.18 14.21 -8.59
N TYR A 5 3.14 14.78 -7.39
CA TYR A 5 2.89 14.08 -6.13
C TYR A 5 1.78 14.76 -5.33
N LYS A 6 0.92 13.95 -4.70
CA LYS A 6 -0.10 14.40 -3.75
C LYS A 6 0.11 13.65 -2.43
N LEU A 7 0.40 14.38 -1.36
CA LEU A 7 0.45 13.87 0.01
C LEU A 7 -0.93 14.06 0.63
N THR A 8 -1.59 12.99 1.08
CA THR A 8 -2.83 13.07 1.85
C THR A 8 -2.57 12.63 3.28
N TYR A 9 -2.72 13.54 4.24
CA TYR A 9 -2.52 13.27 5.65
C TYR A 9 -3.47 14.12 6.50
N PHE A 10 -3.62 13.77 7.77
CA PHE A 10 -4.44 14.58 8.68
C PHE A 10 -3.94 16.02 8.76
N ASN A 11 -4.83 16.92 9.17
CA ASN A 11 -4.52 18.33 9.43
C ASN A 11 -3.65 18.55 10.70
N PHE A 12 -2.61 17.74 10.84
CA PHE A 12 -1.54 17.87 11.83
C PHE A 12 -0.22 17.30 11.25
N THR A 13 0.88 17.47 11.98
CA THR A 13 2.23 17.08 11.53
C THR A 13 2.37 15.56 11.44
N GLY A 14 2.37 14.86 12.58
CA GLY A 14 2.35 13.39 12.68
C GLY A 14 3.32 12.68 11.74
N LEU A 15 2.89 11.54 11.19
CA LEU A 15 3.65 10.77 10.19
C LEU A 15 3.72 11.45 8.82
N GLY A 16 2.91 12.49 8.58
CA GLY A 16 2.96 13.28 7.35
C GLY A 16 4.16 14.21 7.29
N GLU A 17 4.64 14.69 8.44
CA GLU A 17 5.69 15.71 8.52
C GLU A 17 7.05 15.27 7.97
N PRO A 18 7.55 14.05 8.27
CA PRO A 18 8.78 13.56 7.66
C PRO A 18 8.69 13.52 6.13
N ILE A 19 7.52 13.21 5.57
CA ILE A 19 7.29 13.16 4.13
C ILE A 19 7.30 14.57 3.53
N ARG A 20 6.66 15.55 4.21
CA ARG A 20 6.73 16.96 3.82
C ARG A 20 8.17 17.46 3.80
N TYR A 21 8.96 17.11 4.80
CA TYR A 21 10.38 17.49 4.88
C TYR A 21 11.19 16.88 3.73
N MET A 22 10.99 15.59 3.42
CA MET A 22 11.68 14.94 2.30
C MET A 22 11.34 15.58 0.95
N LEU A 23 10.06 15.89 0.72
CA LEU A 23 9.60 16.53 -0.53
C LEU A 23 10.12 17.97 -0.65
N ALA A 24 10.04 18.75 0.43
CA ALA A 24 10.54 20.12 0.48
C ALA A 24 12.07 20.19 0.29
N TYR A 25 12.83 19.36 1.02
CA TYR A 25 14.30 19.29 0.89
C TYR A 25 14.73 18.88 -0.52
N GLY A 26 13.98 17.96 -1.15
CA GLY A 26 14.21 17.52 -2.52
C GLY A 26 13.75 18.51 -3.60
N ASN A 27 13.27 19.70 -3.24
CA ASN A 27 12.65 20.69 -4.15
C ASN A 27 11.60 20.05 -5.08
N GLN A 28 10.79 19.12 -4.57
CA GLN A 28 9.75 18.47 -5.35
C GLN A 28 8.42 19.21 -5.17
N ASP A 29 7.77 19.58 -6.27
CA ASP A 29 6.41 20.12 -6.23
C ASP A 29 5.40 19.02 -5.81
N PHE A 30 4.59 19.32 -4.80
CA PHE A 30 3.55 18.40 -4.33
C PHE A 30 2.30 19.13 -3.81
N GLU A 31 1.15 18.46 -3.90
CA GLU A 31 -0.10 18.89 -3.26
C GLU A 31 -0.16 18.32 -1.83
N ASP A 32 -0.21 19.18 -0.80
CA ASP A 32 -0.45 18.79 0.60
C ASP A 32 -1.95 18.80 0.91
N ASN A 33 -2.62 17.69 0.59
CA ASN A 33 -4.05 17.50 0.81
C ASN A 33 -4.33 17.11 2.27
N ARG A 34 -4.68 18.09 3.09
CA ARG A 34 -4.96 17.91 4.52
C ARG A 34 -6.40 17.52 4.76
N ILE A 35 -6.62 16.45 5.52
CA ILE A 35 -7.95 15.91 5.81
C ILE A 35 -8.28 16.04 7.30
N GLU A 36 -9.55 16.29 7.60
CA GLU A 36 -10.04 16.32 8.97
C GLU A 36 -10.27 14.89 9.49
N MET A 37 -10.14 14.69 10.81
CA MET A 37 -10.37 13.37 11.41
C MET A 37 -11.79 12.85 11.14
N ALA A 38 -12.77 13.76 11.02
CA ALA A 38 -14.16 13.43 10.69
C ALA A 38 -14.33 12.83 9.29
N ASP A 39 -13.43 13.13 8.36
CA ASP A 39 -13.48 12.61 6.98
C ASP A 39 -12.69 11.30 6.82
N TRP A 40 -11.89 10.93 7.82
CA TRP A 40 -11.12 9.69 7.80
C TRP A 40 -11.93 8.41 7.58
N PRO A 41 -13.12 8.23 8.19
CA PRO A 41 -13.95 7.05 7.92
C PRO A 41 -14.37 6.93 6.45
N LYS A 42 -14.46 8.04 5.72
CA LYS A 42 -14.83 8.09 4.30
C LYS A 42 -13.64 7.81 3.38
N LEU A 43 -12.42 8.10 3.85
CA LEU A 43 -11.18 8.06 3.05
C LEU A 43 -10.34 6.80 3.31
N LYS A 44 -10.51 6.16 4.47
CA LYS A 44 -9.73 5.00 4.86
C LYS A 44 -10.14 3.76 4.05
N PRO A 45 -9.20 3.09 3.36
CA PRO A 45 -9.48 1.78 2.77
C PRO A 45 -10.00 0.81 3.84
N ASN A 46 -11.15 0.20 3.56
CA ASN A 46 -11.96 -0.61 4.50
C ASN A 46 -11.28 -1.89 5.05
N TYR A 47 -10.02 -2.18 4.72
CA TYR A 47 -9.31 -3.37 5.23
C TYR A 47 -9.33 -3.48 6.76
N SER A 48 -9.09 -2.37 7.48
CA SER A 48 -9.14 -2.40 8.95
C SER A 48 -10.57 -2.41 9.53
N ALA A 49 -11.56 -2.05 8.71
CA ALA A 49 -12.95 -2.03 9.13
C ALA A 49 -13.54 -3.44 9.06
N TYR A 50 -13.10 -4.25 8.08
CA TYR A 50 -13.37 -5.69 8.05
C TYR A 50 -13.00 -6.37 9.37
N PHE A 51 -11.80 -6.11 9.91
CA PHE A 51 -11.35 -6.71 11.18
C PHE A 51 -12.07 -6.17 12.42
N ARG A 52 -12.76 -5.03 12.32
CA ARG A 52 -13.50 -4.41 13.43
C ARG A 52 -15.01 -4.64 13.34
N GLU A 53 -15.46 -5.30 12.28
CA GLU A 53 -16.86 -5.57 12.05
C GLU A 53 -17.27 -6.86 12.78
N PRO A 54 -18.20 -6.78 13.75
CA PRO A 54 -18.61 -7.94 14.52
C PRO A 54 -19.48 -8.93 13.72
N THR A 55 -20.13 -8.49 12.64
CA THR A 55 -21.09 -9.31 11.89
C THR A 55 -20.50 -9.91 10.61
N GLU A 56 -20.88 -11.14 10.26
CA GLU A 56 -20.45 -11.80 9.02
C GLU A 56 -20.99 -11.09 7.76
N GLU A 57 -22.22 -10.56 7.83
CA GLU A 57 -22.82 -9.75 6.75
C GLU A 57 -22.10 -8.41 6.56
N GLY A 58 -21.75 -7.72 7.65
CA GLY A 58 -20.96 -6.50 7.59
C GLY A 58 -19.57 -6.77 6.99
N LYS A 59 -18.91 -7.85 7.42
CA LYS A 59 -17.61 -8.27 6.87
C LYS A 59 -17.71 -8.54 5.36
N ALA A 60 -18.75 -9.24 4.90
CA ALA A 60 -18.97 -9.51 3.49
C ALA A 60 -19.11 -8.23 2.66
N LYS A 61 -19.93 -7.27 3.12
CA LYS A 61 -20.12 -5.97 2.47
C LYS A 61 -18.82 -5.16 2.41
N LYS A 62 -18.03 -5.17 3.48
CA LYS A 62 -16.71 -4.50 3.52
C LYS A 62 -15.71 -5.13 2.56
N LEU A 63 -15.76 -6.45 2.39
CA LEU A 63 -14.92 -7.17 1.44
C LEU A 63 -15.29 -6.81 -0.01
N GLU A 64 -16.59 -6.65 -0.30
CA GLU A 64 -17.10 -6.22 -1.60
C GLU A 64 -16.65 -4.79 -1.95
N ASP A 65 -16.77 -3.83 -1.02
CA ASP A 65 -16.27 -2.46 -1.21
C ASP A 65 -14.77 -2.43 -1.52
N VAL A 66 -13.99 -3.24 -0.78
CA VAL A 66 -12.56 -3.38 -0.98
C VAL A 66 -12.25 -3.91 -2.39
N ARG A 67 -12.95 -4.96 -2.83
CA ARG A 67 -12.79 -5.57 -4.15
C ARG A 67 -13.12 -4.61 -5.28
N ASN A 68 -14.25 -3.93 -5.18
CA ASN A 68 -14.85 -3.22 -6.32
C ASN A 68 -14.42 -1.75 -6.41
N VAL A 69 -14.08 -1.11 -5.29
CA VAL A 69 -13.83 0.34 -5.27
C VAL A 69 -12.36 0.67 -5.03
N HIS A 70 -11.72 0.02 -4.06
CA HIS A 70 -10.39 0.43 -3.61
C HIS A 70 -9.26 -0.33 -4.31
N ASN A 71 -9.34 -1.65 -4.43
CA ASN A 71 -8.26 -2.45 -5.05
C ASN A 71 -7.87 -2.00 -6.47
N PRO A 72 -8.82 -1.78 -7.40
CA PRO A 72 -8.50 -1.42 -8.78
C PRO A 72 -7.81 -0.06 -8.88
N ASN A 73 -8.13 0.88 -8.00
CA ASN A 73 -7.60 2.25 -8.02
C ASN A 73 -6.21 2.39 -7.39
N PHE A 74 -5.87 1.55 -6.41
CA PHE A 74 -4.56 1.61 -5.74
C PHE A 74 -3.52 0.73 -6.43
N LEU A 75 -3.84 -0.53 -6.73
CA LEU A 75 -2.89 -1.47 -7.31
C LEU A 75 -2.51 -1.10 -8.75
N SER A 76 -3.43 -0.53 -9.54
CA SER A 76 -3.12 -0.01 -10.88
C SER A 76 -2.09 1.12 -10.84
N LYS A 77 -2.24 2.08 -9.91
CA LYS A 77 -1.29 3.18 -9.73
C LYS A 77 0.08 2.69 -9.27
N PHE A 78 0.12 1.68 -8.40
CA PHE A 78 1.37 1.08 -7.94
C PHE A 78 2.06 0.30 -9.06
N GLU A 79 1.30 -0.46 -9.83
CA GLU A 79 1.79 -1.16 -11.03
C GLU A 79 2.44 -0.18 -12.01
N GLU A 80 1.74 0.91 -12.34
CA GLU A 80 2.28 1.95 -13.23
C GLU A 80 3.55 2.59 -12.66
N ARG A 81 3.56 2.89 -11.36
CA ARG A 81 4.74 3.47 -10.70
C ARG A 81 5.94 2.54 -10.73
N VAL A 82 5.77 1.27 -10.38
CA VAL A 82 6.85 0.28 -10.38
C VAL A 82 7.38 0.06 -11.80
N LYS A 83 6.48 -0.01 -12.80
CA LYS A 83 6.84 -0.07 -14.21
C LYS A 83 7.70 1.13 -14.63
N ASN A 84 7.29 2.35 -14.25
CA ASN A 84 7.98 3.58 -14.66
C ASN A 84 9.27 3.87 -13.87
N ASN A 85 9.49 3.19 -12.75
CA ASN A 85 10.65 3.37 -11.88
C ASN A 85 11.56 2.14 -11.89
N GLY A 86 11.78 1.51 -13.05
CA GLY A 86 12.77 0.44 -13.21
C GLY A 86 12.50 -0.82 -12.38
N GLY A 87 11.23 -1.11 -12.09
CA GLY A 87 10.83 -2.27 -11.29
C GLY A 87 10.91 -2.05 -9.78
N HIS A 88 10.94 -0.81 -9.31
CA HIS A 88 10.96 -0.44 -7.89
C HIS A 88 10.03 0.72 -7.59
N PHE A 89 9.62 0.93 -6.34
CA PHE A 89 8.77 2.09 -6.01
C PHE A 89 9.50 3.44 -6.10
N VAL A 90 10.81 3.46 -5.88
CA VAL A 90 11.62 4.68 -5.77
C VAL A 90 12.89 4.55 -6.63
N ASN A 91 13.00 5.38 -7.67
CA ASN A 91 14.21 5.60 -8.46
C ASN A 91 14.94 4.34 -8.97
N GLY A 92 14.25 3.24 -9.28
CA GLY A 92 14.92 2.02 -9.76
C GLY A 92 15.74 1.28 -8.72
N GLN A 93 15.61 1.64 -7.44
CA GLN A 93 16.42 1.09 -6.35
C GLN A 93 15.56 0.42 -5.29
N LEU A 94 16.10 -0.64 -4.69
CA LEU A 94 15.49 -1.29 -3.54
C LEU A 94 15.43 -0.31 -2.37
N THR A 95 14.23 -0.05 -1.87
CA THR A 95 14.00 0.79 -0.69
C THR A 95 13.04 0.13 0.28
N TRP A 96 12.87 0.74 1.46
CA TRP A 96 11.90 0.27 2.45
C TRP A 96 10.46 0.23 1.91
N ALA A 97 10.13 1.02 0.87
CA ALA A 97 8.82 1.00 0.24
C ALA A 97 8.51 -0.35 -0.43
N ASP A 98 9.51 -0.97 -1.06
CA ASP A 98 9.37 -2.30 -1.69
C ASP A 98 9.17 -3.40 -0.64
N LEU A 99 9.94 -3.33 0.45
CA LEU A 99 9.83 -4.25 1.59
C LEU A 99 8.45 -4.15 2.25
N TYR A 100 8.00 -2.92 2.51
CA TYR A 100 6.70 -2.65 3.10
C TYR A 100 5.56 -3.17 2.22
N PHE A 101 5.61 -2.89 0.92
CA PHE A 101 4.62 -3.40 -0.02
C PHE A 101 4.57 -4.93 -0.04
N SER A 102 5.72 -5.60 -0.15
CA SER A 102 5.77 -7.08 -0.17
C SER A 102 5.13 -7.72 1.07
N ALA A 103 5.32 -7.10 2.25
CA ALA A 103 4.73 -7.56 3.49
C ALA A 103 3.22 -7.27 3.57
N VAL A 104 2.78 -6.07 3.18
CA VAL A 104 1.36 -5.68 3.25
C VAL A 104 0.50 -6.43 2.25
N VAL A 105 1.02 -6.74 1.07
CA VAL A 105 0.24 -7.44 0.05
C VAL A 105 -0.06 -8.90 0.45
N ASP A 106 0.78 -9.53 1.28
CA ASP A 106 0.47 -10.84 1.87
C ASP A 106 -0.82 -10.77 2.71
N LEU A 107 -0.99 -9.72 3.52
CA LEU A 107 -2.21 -9.50 4.28
C LEU A 107 -3.44 -9.36 3.36
N MET A 108 -3.30 -8.61 2.27
CA MET A 108 -4.40 -8.42 1.31
C MET A 108 -4.79 -9.72 0.63
N VAL A 109 -3.81 -10.52 0.20
CA VAL A 109 -4.03 -11.85 -0.40
C VAL A 109 -4.69 -12.79 0.61
N ASN A 110 -4.23 -12.82 1.86
CA ASN A 110 -4.78 -13.68 2.90
C ASN A 110 -6.23 -13.34 3.25
N VAL A 111 -6.56 -12.05 3.31
CA VAL A 111 -7.92 -11.56 3.59
C VAL A 111 -8.87 -11.84 2.42
N LEU A 112 -8.44 -11.56 1.20
CA LEU A 112 -9.27 -11.71 0.00
C LEU A 112 -9.33 -13.15 -0.50
N LYS A 113 -8.37 -14.00 -0.12
CA LYS A 113 -8.19 -15.38 -0.58
C LYS A 113 -8.15 -15.51 -2.11
N GLU A 114 -7.60 -14.50 -2.77
CA GLU A 114 -7.57 -14.37 -4.23
C GLU A 114 -6.15 -13.97 -4.69
N PRO A 115 -5.71 -14.40 -5.89
CA PRO A 115 -4.42 -14.04 -6.45
C PRO A 115 -4.45 -12.62 -7.04
N ILE A 116 -4.60 -11.62 -6.18
CA ILE A 116 -4.82 -10.22 -6.58
C ILE A 116 -3.71 -9.63 -7.44
N LEU A 117 -2.48 -10.17 -7.37
CA LEU A 117 -1.32 -9.69 -8.13
C LEU A 117 -1.21 -10.27 -9.55
N ASP A 118 -2.00 -11.26 -9.94
CA ASP A 118 -1.89 -11.85 -11.28
C ASP A 118 -2.24 -10.86 -12.40
N LYS A 119 -3.00 -9.81 -12.08
CA LYS A 119 -3.33 -8.71 -13.01
C LYS A 119 -2.24 -7.63 -13.08
N TYR A 120 -1.20 -7.72 -12.24
CA TYR A 120 -0.20 -6.68 -12.01
C TYR A 120 1.22 -7.28 -12.08
N PRO A 121 1.72 -7.58 -13.29
CA PRO A 121 2.98 -8.31 -13.47
C PRO A 121 4.20 -7.61 -12.87
N ASN A 122 4.26 -6.27 -12.87
CA ASN A 122 5.40 -5.55 -12.29
C ASN A 122 5.38 -5.62 -10.75
N LEU A 123 4.21 -5.50 -10.13
CA LEU A 123 4.07 -5.70 -8.68
C LEU A 123 4.34 -7.13 -8.26
N LYS A 124 3.92 -8.11 -9.07
CA LYS A 124 4.23 -9.53 -8.85
C LYS A 124 5.74 -9.77 -8.90
N ALA A 125 6.41 -9.28 -9.93
CA ALA A 125 7.87 -9.38 -10.07
C ALA A 125 8.60 -8.66 -8.92
N LEU A 126 8.15 -7.47 -8.52
CA LEU A 126 8.71 -6.75 -7.37
C LEU A 126 8.60 -7.56 -6.07
N LYS A 127 7.42 -8.14 -5.81
CA LYS A 127 7.20 -8.99 -4.65
C LYS A 127 8.14 -10.20 -4.65
N GLU A 128 8.24 -10.91 -5.76
CA GLU A 128 9.12 -12.07 -5.90
C GLU A 128 10.60 -11.69 -5.69
N LYS A 129 11.02 -10.53 -6.22
CA LYS A 129 12.36 -9.98 -6.01
C LYS A 129 12.63 -9.68 -4.53
N VAL A 130 11.67 -9.12 -3.81
CA VAL A 130 11.81 -8.82 -2.37
C VAL A 130 11.81 -10.11 -1.54
N ASP A 131 10.89 -11.03 -1.83
CA ASP A 131 10.76 -12.28 -1.07
C ASP A 131 11.93 -13.24 -1.30
N SER A 132 12.65 -13.09 -2.41
CA SER A 132 13.87 -13.85 -2.70
C SER A 132 15.14 -13.27 -2.08
N LEU A 133 15.10 -12.08 -1.46
CA LEU A 133 16.25 -11.52 -0.75
C LEU A 133 16.69 -12.47 0.38
N PRO A 134 17.99 -12.82 0.50
CA PRO A 134 18.42 -13.87 1.44
C PRO A 134 17.97 -13.66 2.89
N SER A 135 18.04 -12.43 3.39
CA SER A 135 17.60 -12.06 4.73
C SER A 135 16.08 -12.20 4.91
N ILE A 136 15.30 -11.79 3.91
CA ILE A 136 13.84 -11.90 3.93
C ILE A 136 13.41 -13.36 3.82
N LYS A 137 13.99 -14.11 2.89
CA LYS A 137 13.73 -15.55 2.73
C LYS A 137 14.03 -16.32 4.01
N ALA A 138 15.20 -16.11 4.60
CA ALA A 138 15.59 -16.76 5.86
C ALA A 138 14.65 -16.41 7.02
N TYR A 139 14.13 -15.17 7.07
CA TYR A 139 13.11 -14.79 8.05
C TYR A 139 11.76 -15.47 7.78
N ARG A 140 11.29 -15.49 6.53
CA ARG A 140 10.02 -16.12 6.12
C ARG A 140 9.99 -17.62 6.39
N GLU A 141 11.14 -18.30 6.31
CA GLU A 141 11.27 -19.73 6.65
C GLU A 141 11.16 -19.99 8.16
N LYS A 142 11.64 -19.06 8.99
CA LYS A 142 11.67 -19.20 10.46
C LYS A 142 10.43 -18.66 11.16
N ARG A 143 9.70 -17.72 10.56
CA ARG A 143 8.57 -17.06 11.22
C ARG A 143 7.40 -18.05 11.44
N PRO A 144 6.69 -17.98 12.59
CA PRO A 144 5.50 -18.79 12.81
C PRO A 144 4.44 -18.56 11.73
N LYS A 145 3.68 -19.60 11.40
CA LYS A 145 2.49 -19.46 10.57
C LYS A 145 1.37 -18.86 11.42
N THR A 146 0.97 -17.65 11.08
CA THR A 146 -0.14 -16.93 11.68
C THR A 146 -1.34 -16.89 10.73
N LEU A 147 -2.54 -16.67 11.26
CA LEU A 147 -3.76 -16.46 10.46
C LEU A 147 -3.67 -15.20 9.58
N PHE A 148 -2.76 -14.28 9.94
CA PHE A 148 -2.49 -13.01 9.27
C PHE A 148 -0.98 -12.81 9.16
#